data_AF-A0A7C4ERM3-F1
#
_entry.id   AF-A0A7C4ERM3-F1
#
_cell.length_a   1.000
_cell.length_b   1.000
_cell.length_c   1.000
_cell.angle_alpha   90.00
_cell.angle_beta   90.00
_cell.angle_gamma   90.00
#
_symmetry.space_group_name_H-M   'P 1'
#
loop_
_entity.id
_entity.type
_entity.pdbx_description
1 polymer ?
#
loop_
_entity_poly.entity_id
_entity_poly.type
_entity_poly.pdbx_seq_one_letter_code
_entity_poly.pdbx_strand_id
1 'polypeptide(L)'
;MDSDIRKSISVVLTASLAALAWYGSYLPMQKSYAYINMLQSLGNVQTWDQFYQLATTPLEMVSPIGQEELVRNFGGTVAMRIVQTNGSNPQIMDQIFEMVNRYMQPILANGRGLSFNQNIYMMGALNQNAYLSTKDTKYLDAAEKYFLQGLTKSPSRPQFLYSLFDIYRTKGDKVKAREIADKITAIWPDDTRVEEALRQLDAITTASSTPTTTKKKAQ
;
A
#
# COMPACT_ATOMS: atom_id res chain seq x y z
N MET A 1 -0.14 44.50 -38.01
CA MET A 1 0.91 43.62 -37.50
C MET A 1 1.73 43.12 -38.68
N ASP A 2 3.05 43.26 -38.62
CA ASP A 2 3.96 42.89 -39.71
C ASP A 2 3.81 41.40 -40.10
N SER A 3 3.99 41.09 -41.39
CA SER A 3 3.96 39.73 -41.94
C SER A 3 4.99 38.83 -41.27
N ASP A 4 6.17 39.37 -40.98
CA ASP A 4 7.25 38.60 -40.36
C ASP A 4 6.98 38.34 -38.88
N ILE A 5 6.39 39.32 -38.17
CA ILE A 5 5.91 39.12 -36.79
C ILE A 5 4.87 37.98 -36.73
N ARG A 6 3.92 37.93 -37.68
CA ARG A 6 2.94 36.83 -37.76
C ARG A 6 3.60 35.47 -37.93
N LYS A 7 4.58 35.36 -38.85
CA LYS A 7 5.30 34.11 -39.08
C LYS A 7 6.08 33.66 -37.85
N SER A 8 6.79 34.57 -37.18
CA SER A 8 7.51 34.26 -35.95
C SER A 8 6.57 33.77 -34.84
N ILE A 9 5.41 34.42 -34.66
CA ILE A 9 4.39 33.98 -33.69
C ILE A 9 3.89 32.57 -34.05
N SER A 10 3.58 32.31 -35.33
CA SER A 10 3.13 30.99 -35.76
C SER A 10 4.16 29.89 -35.48
N VAL A 11 5.44 30.13 -35.77
CA VAL A 11 6.52 29.15 -35.49
C VAL A 11 6.63 28.86 -34.00
N VAL A 12 6.62 29.90 -33.15
CA VAL A 12 6.70 29.73 -31.68
C VAL A 12 5.47 28.98 -31.15
N LEU A 13 4.28 29.29 -31.67
CA LEU A 13 3.04 28.63 -31.26
C LEU A 13 3.04 27.15 -31.64
N THR A 14 3.44 26.81 -32.87
CA THR A 14 3.55 25.42 -33.33
C THR A 14 4.57 24.65 -32.51
N ALA A 15 5.76 25.23 -32.25
CA ALA A 15 6.77 24.59 -31.41
C ALA A 15 6.27 24.35 -29.98
N SER A 16 5.56 25.32 -29.41
CA SER A 16 4.95 25.20 -28.07
C SER A 16 3.88 24.11 -28.02
N LEU A 17 3.01 24.03 -29.03
CA LEU A 17 2.00 22.98 -29.12
C LEU A 17 2.62 21.59 -29.27
N ALA A 18 3.67 21.46 -30.08
CA ALA A 18 4.41 20.20 -30.21
C ALA A 18 5.06 19.78 -28.89
N ALA A 19 5.68 20.73 -28.17
CA ALA A 19 6.25 20.48 -26.85
C ALA A 19 5.18 20.04 -25.83
N LEU A 20 4.02 20.70 -25.82
CA LEU A 20 2.88 20.33 -24.96
C LEU A 20 2.31 18.95 -25.31
N ALA A 21 2.17 18.63 -26.59
CA ALA A 21 1.71 17.31 -27.03
C ALA A 21 2.69 16.20 -26.64
N TRP A 22 3.99 16.45 -26.81
CA TRP A 22 5.03 15.52 -26.42
C TRP A 22 5.03 15.29 -24.90
N TYR A 23 5.06 16.37 -24.13
CA TYR A 23 5.18 16.32 -22.68
C TYR A 23 3.88 15.84 -22.00
N GLY A 24 2.73 16.35 -22.42
CA GLY A 24 1.43 16.09 -21.81
C GLY A 24 0.75 14.80 -22.27
N SER A 25 1.06 14.30 -23.47
CA SER A 25 0.37 13.13 -24.04
C SER A 25 1.32 11.99 -24.36
N TYR A 26 2.40 12.25 -25.09
CA TYR A 26 3.30 11.18 -25.56
C TYR A 26 4.07 10.53 -24.40
N LEU A 27 4.70 11.30 -23.50
CA LEU A 27 5.44 10.74 -22.37
C LEU A 27 4.58 9.89 -21.42
N PRO A 28 3.38 10.35 -20.97
CA PRO A 28 2.49 9.50 -20.19
C PRO A 28 2.04 8.24 -20.93
N MET A 29 1.76 8.34 -22.23
CA MET A 29 1.37 7.19 -23.05
C MET A 29 2.49 6.15 -23.13
N GLN A 30 3.73 6.57 -23.41
CA GLN A 30 4.90 5.69 -23.44
C GLN A 30 5.11 4.98 -22.10
N LYS A 31 4.96 5.70 -20.99
CA LYS A 31 5.06 5.14 -19.64
C LYS A 31 3.98 4.10 -19.35
N SER A 32 2.74 4.38 -19.75
CA SER A 32 1.62 3.42 -19.64
C SER A 32 1.88 2.16 -20.47
N TYR A 33 2.39 2.29 -21.70
CA TYR A 33 2.76 1.13 -22.51
C TYR A 33 3.88 0.31 -21.88
N ALA A 34 4.92 0.95 -21.34
CA ALA A 34 5.97 0.24 -20.61
C ALA A 34 5.42 -0.52 -19.40
N TYR A 35 4.48 0.07 -18.65
CA TYR A 35 3.83 -0.59 -17.52
C TYR A 35 2.96 -1.78 -17.94
N ILE A 36 2.20 -1.65 -19.03
CA ILE A 36 1.40 -2.75 -19.58
C ILE A 36 2.31 -3.91 -20.04
N ASN A 37 3.39 -3.58 -20.76
CA ASN A 37 4.37 -4.56 -21.22
C ASN A 37 5.05 -5.26 -20.03
N MET A 38 5.37 -4.51 -18.96
CA MET A 38 5.85 -5.07 -17.70
C MET A 38 4.85 -6.10 -17.16
N LEU A 39 3.58 -5.73 -16.99
CA LEU A 39 2.54 -6.64 -16.47
C LEU A 39 2.37 -7.92 -17.31
N GLN A 40 2.39 -7.80 -18.64
CA GLN A 40 2.27 -8.93 -19.56
C GLN A 40 3.48 -9.86 -19.49
N SER A 41 4.66 -9.31 -19.21
CA SER A 41 5.92 -10.06 -19.18
C SER A 41 6.19 -10.73 -17.83
N LEU A 42 5.45 -10.38 -16.77
CA LEU A 42 5.65 -10.93 -15.42
C LEU A 42 5.57 -12.47 -15.36
N GLY A 43 4.75 -13.10 -16.20
CA GLY A 43 4.62 -14.56 -16.23
C GLY A 43 5.87 -15.30 -16.74
N ASN A 44 6.76 -14.60 -17.44
CA ASN A 44 7.98 -15.17 -18.03
C ASN A 44 9.24 -14.90 -17.20
N VAL A 45 9.11 -14.18 -16.09
CA VAL A 45 10.23 -13.80 -15.23
C VAL A 45 10.62 -14.95 -14.32
N GLN A 46 11.90 -15.33 -14.35
CA GLN A 46 12.42 -16.46 -13.57
C GLN A 46 13.33 -16.05 -12.42
N THR A 47 13.96 -14.86 -12.52
CA THR A 47 14.91 -14.37 -11.53
C THR A 47 14.53 -13.00 -11.00
N TRP A 48 15.03 -12.67 -9.81
CA TRP A 48 14.87 -11.34 -9.24
C TRP A 48 15.46 -10.25 -10.14
N ASP A 49 16.63 -10.47 -10.74
CA ASP A 49 17.26 -9.46 -11.60
C ASP A 49 16.41 -9.17 -12.85
N GLN A 50 15.84 -10.20 -13.47
CA GLN A 50 14.91 -10.03 -14.59
C GLN A 50 13.66 -9.25 -14.15
N PHE A 51 13.10 -9.60 -12.99
CA PHE A 51 11.96 -8.88 -12.41
C PHE A 51 12.30 -7.41 -12.18
N TYR A 52 13.43 -7.15 -11.54
CA TYR A 52 13.88 -5.82 -11.18
C TYR A 52 14.02 -4.94 -12.42
N GLN A 53 14.75 -5.39 -13.44
CA GLN A 53 14.92 -4.65 -14.69
C GLN A 53 13.59 -4.39 -15.41
N LEU A 54 12.70 -5.39 -15.42
CA LEU A 54 11.38 -5.25 -16.01
C LEU A 54 10.53 -4.22 -15.25
N ALA A 55 10.57 -4.24 -13.93
CA ALA A 55 9.78 -3.36 -13.06
C ALA A 55 10.31 -1.92 -13.02
N THR A 56 11.63 -1.73 -12.99
CA THR A 56 12.23 -0.38 -12.93
C THR A 56 12.01 0.41 -14.21
N THR A 57 11.95 -0.27 -15.37
CA THR A 57 11.73 0.39 -16.67
C THR A 57 10.58 1.39 -16.63
N PRO A 58 9.31 1.01 -16.34
CA PRO A 58 8.22 1.99 -16.25
C PRO A 58 8.31 2.91 -15.03
N LEU A 59 8.92 2.47 -13.92
CA LEU A 59 9.02 3.27 -12.68
C LEU A 59 10.00 4.46 -12.82
N GLU A 60 11.05 4.30 -13.63
CA GLU A 60 12.10 5.31 -13.85
C GLU A 60 11.85 6.19 -15.08
N MET A 61 10.88 5.84 -15.93
CA MET A 61 10.52 6.65 -17.10
C MET A 61 10.05 8.05 -16.70
N VAL A 62 10.60 9.07 -17.34
CA VAL A 62 10.19 10.47 -17.14
C VAL A 62 8.78 10.69 -17.70
N SER A 63 7.88 11.15 -16.84
CA SER A 63 6.54 11.60 -17.23
C SER A 63 6.08 12.67 -16.23
N PRO A 64 5.48 13.80 -16.70
CA PRO A 64 4.96 14.81 -15.80
C PRO A 64 3.80 14.33 -14.94
N ILE A 65 3.07 13.33 -15.42
CA ILE A 65 1.80 12.88 -14.83
C ILE A 65 1.87 11.36 -14.64
N GLY A 66 1.19 10.86 -13.61
CA GLY A 66 0.95 9.44 -13.42
C GLY A 66 2.03 8.68 -12.67
N GLN A 67 3.12 9.31 -12.23
CA GLN A 67 4.15 8.61 -11.42
C GLN A 67 3.57 8.10 -10.10
N GLU A 68 2.83 8.94 -9.37
CA GLU A 68 2.23 8.54 -8.10
C GLU A 68 1.28 7.35 -8.25
N GLU A 69 0.42 7.39 -9.26
CA GLU A 69 -0.52 6.31 -9.57
C GLU A 69 0.20 5.03 -10.00
N LEU A 70 1.23 5.13 -10.84
CA LEU A 70 2.00 3.97 -11.29
C LEU A 70 2.71 3.30 -10.11
N VAL A 71 3.39 4.07 -9.25
CA VAL A 71 4.06 3.51 -8.06
C VAL A 71 3.05 2.87 -7.11
N ARG A 72 1.88 3.48 -6.92
CA ARG A 72 0.80 2.89 -6.11
C ARG A 72 0.27 1.60 -6.74
N ASN A 73 0.01 1.59 -8.04
CA ASN A 73 -0.49 0.40 -8.75
C ASN A 73 0.56 -0.72 -8.69
N PHE A 74 1.84 -0.39 -8.87
CA PHE A 74 2.93 -1.33 -8.70
C PHE A 74 2.93 -1.96 -7.29
N GLY A 75 2.88 -1.13 -6.24
CA GLY A 75 2.84 -1.61 -4.85
C GLY A 75 1.58 -2.42 -4.52
N GLY A 76 0.41 -1.95 -4.95
CA GLY A 76 -0.88 -2.56 -4.63
C GLY A 76 -1.21 -3.81 -5.44
N THR A 77 -0.58 -4.02 -6.60
CA THR A 77 -0.86 -5.17 -7.47
C THR A 77 0.33 -6.11 -7.59
N VAL A 78 1.47 -5.61 -8.05
CA VAL A 78 2.66 -6.42 -8.34
C VAL A 78 3.36 -6.81 -7.04
N ALA A 79 3.74 -5.82 -6.21
CA ALA A 79 4.42 -6.09 -4.95
C ALA A 79 3.54 -6.91 -4.00
N MET A 80 2.24 -6.58 -3.91
CA MET A 80 1.26 -7.35 -3.14
C MET A 80 1.22 -8.83 -3.57
N ARG A 81 1.16 -9.10 -4.88
CA ARG A 81 1.19 -10.48 -5.39
C ARG A 81 2.48 -11.20 -5.01
N ILE A 82 3.64 -10.54 -5.12
CA ILE A 82 4.94 -11.12 -4.76
C ILE A 82 4.97 -11.46 -3.27
N VAL A 83 4.48 -10.56 -2.41
CA VAL A 83 4.39 -10.79 -0.96
C VAL A 83 3.50 -11.99 -0.63
N GLN A 84 2.39 -12.16 -1.34
CA GLN A 84 1.47 -13.29 -1.14
C GLN A 84 2.07 -14.62 -1.60
N THR A 85 2.85 -14.63 -2.68
CA THR A 85 3.42 -15.87 -3.24
C THR A 85 4.79 -16.24 -2.68
N ASN A 86 5.56 -15.27 -2.15
CA ASN A 86 6.95 -15.47 -1.72
C ASN A 86 7.17 -15.14 -0.23
N GLY A 87 6.13 -15.04 0.58
CA GLY A 87 6.27 -14.66 1.99
C GLY A 87 7.13 -15.59 2.86
N SER A 88 7.46 -16.79 2.38
CA SER A 88 8.42 -17.69 3.03
C SER A 88 9.89 -17.44 2.65
N ASN A 89 10.17 -16.55 1.69
CA ASN A 89 11.51 -16.22 1.22
C ASN A 89 11.93 -14.82 1.70
N PRO A 90 12.71 -14.70 2.80
CA PRO A 90 13.10 -13.42 3.37
C PRO A 90 13.87 -12.52 2.40
N GLN A 91 14.70 -13.10 1.53
CA GLN A 91 15.48 -12.34 0.55
C GLN A 91 14.58 -11.62 -0.45
N ILE A 92 13.61 -12.33 -1.04
CA ILE A 92 12.64 -11.71 -1.97
C ILE A 92 11.81 -10.65 -1.25
N MET A 93 11.44 -10.91 0.01
CA MET A 93 10.70 -9.96 0.83
C MET A 93 11.49 -8.66 1.07
N ASP A 94 12.75 -8.75 1.47
CA ASP A 94 13.58 -7.56 1.68
C ASP A 94 13.77 -6.79 0.37
N GLN A 95 14.00 -7.50 -0.74
CA GLN A 95 14.19 -6.89 -2.06
C GLN A 95 12.93 -6.18 -2.59
N ILE A 96 11.73 -6.77 -2.43
CA ILE A 96 10.48 -6.12 -2.87
C ILE A 96 10.16 -4.90 -2.01
N PHE A 97 10.41 -4.96 -0.69
CA PHE A 97 10.22 -3.81 0.19
C PHE A 97 11.23 -2.69 -0.07
N GLU A 98 12.50 -3.02 -0.35
CA GLU A 98 13.49 -2.04 -0.78
C GLU A 98 13.01 -1.30 -2.04
N MET A 99 12.56 -2.03 -3.05
CA MET A 99 12.10 -1.43 -4.29
C MET A 99 10.84 -0.58 -4.09
N VAL A 100 9.83 -1.08 -3.38
CA VAL A 100 8.62 -0.29 -3.09
C VAL A 100 8.99 0.98 -2.31
N ASN A 101 9.85 0.88 -1.30
CA ASN A 101 10.28 2.03 -0.51
C ASN A 101 11.05 3.07 -1.35
N ARG A 102 11.93 2.63 -2.24
CA ARG A 102 12.70 3.52 -3.13
C ARG A 102 11.79 4.48 -3.90
N TYR A 103 10.63 4.01 -4.37
CA TYR A 103 9.70 4.83 -5.14
C TYR A 103 8.60 5.49 -4.31
N MET A 104 8.11 4.82 -3.26
CA MET A 104 6.97 5.31 -2.48
C MET A 104 7.38 6.31 -1.39
N GLN A 105 8.56 6.16 -0.77
CA GLN A 105 8.98 7.07 0.31
C GLN A 105 9.10 8.53 -0.13
N PRO A 106 9.68 8.87 -1.30
CA PRO A 106 9.69 10.26 -1.77
C PRO A 106 8.29 10.84 -1.98
N ILE A 107 7.33 10.03 -2.46
CA ILE A 107 5.93 10.43 -2.63
C ILE A 107 5.30 10.74 -1.26
N LEU A 108 5.51 9.87 -0.27
CA LEU A 108 4.98 10.07 1.08
C LEU A 108 5.66 11.23 1.82
N ALA A 109 6.96 11.46 1.60
CA ALA A 109 7.72 12.55 2.21
C ALA A 109 7.21 13.93 1.76
N ASN A 110 6.66 14.03 0.54
CA ASN A 110 6.03 15.26 0.06
C ASN A 110 4.78 15.67 0.87
N GLY A 111 4.16 14.73 1.61
CA GLY A 111 3.04 15.00 2.52
C GLY A 111 1.74 15.48 1.85
N ARG A 112 1.69 15.46 0.52
CA ARG A 112 0.61 15.99 -0.33
C ARG A 112 0.42 15.12 -1.56
N GLY A 113 -0.69 15.30 -2.25
CA GLY A 113 -1.05 14.54 -3.45
C GLY A 113 -2.50 14.11 -3.37
N LEU A 114 -3.17 14.07 -4.53
CA LEU A 114 -4.58 13.67 -4.61
C LEU A 114 -4.81 12.26 -4.05
N SER A 115 -3.78 11.42 -4.09
CA SER A 115 -3.85 10.03 -3.67
C SER A 115 -3.04 9.72 -2.41
N PHE A 116 -2.62 10.75 -1.66
CA PHE A 116 -1.75 10.59 -0.48
C PHE A 116 -2.27 9.54 0.51
N ASN A 117 -3.56 9.62 0.89
CA ASN A 117 -4.17 8.66 1.81
C ASN A 117 -4.28 7.25 1.20
N GLN A 118 -4.40 7.11 -0.11
CA GLN A 118 -4.40 5.82 -0.78
C GLN A 118 -3.00 5.20 -0.80
N ASN A 119 -1.95 6.02 -0.93
CA ASN A 119 -0.56 5.57 -0.89
C ASN A 119 -0.18 5.07 0.51
N ILE A 120 -0.56 5.81 1.56
CA ILE A 120 -0.39 5.37 2.95
C ILE A 120 -1.14 4.05 3.19
N TYR A 121 -2.40 3.97 2.75
CA TYR A 121 -3.18 2.74 2.87
C TYR A 121 -2.51 1.56 2.16
N MET A 122 -2.02 1.76 0.94
CA MET A 122 -1.30 0.73 0.19
C MET A 122 -0.08 0.23 0.97
N MET A 123 0.74 1.12 1.52
CA MET A 123 1.89 0.72 2.33
C MET A 123 1.49 -0.05 3.59
N GLY A 124 0.44 0.38 4.29
CA GLY A 124 -0.08 -0.33 5.46
C GLY A 124 -0.59 -1.73 5.08
N ALA A 125 -1.38 -1.84 4.00
CA ALA A 125 -1.93 -3.10 3.53
C ALA A 125 -0.83 -4.06 3.05
N LEU A 126 0.18 -3.57 2.36
CA LEU A 126 1.32 -4.37 1.91
C LEU A 126 2.08 -4.97 3.09
N ASN A 127 2.36 -4.15 4.12
CA ASN A 127 2.99 -4.61 5.36
C ASN A 127 2.11 -5.59 6.14
N GLN A 128 0.79 -5.33 6.24
CA GLN A 128 -0.13 -6.26 6.91
C GLN A 128 -0.14 -7.63 6.20
N ASN A 129 -0.16 -7.66 4.87
CA ASN A 129 -0.07 -8.89 4.10
C ASN A 129 1.30 -9.58 4.28
N ALA A 130 2.39 -8.80 4.32
CA ALA A 130 3.71 -9.35 4.59
C ALA A 130 3.78 -10.04 5.96
N TYR A 131 3.18 -9.46 7.01
CA TYR A 131 3.03 -10.13 8.30
C TYR A 131 2.20 -11.42 8.18
N LEU A 132 1.08 -11.40 7.45
CA LEU A 132 0.24 -12.59 7.31
C LEU A 132 1.00 -13.75 6.67
N SER A 133 1.85 -13.47 5.69
CA SER A 133 2.65 -14.48 5.00
C SER A 133 3.92 -14.91 5.77
N THR A 134 4.60 -13.99 6.45
CA THR A 134 5.92 -14.23 7.09
C THR A 134 5.85 -14.53 8.58
N LYS A 135 4.80 -14.05 9.26
CA LYS A 135 4.69 -13.93 10.73
C LYS A 135 5.76 -13.05 11.40
N ASP A 136 6.52 -12.27 10.63
CA ASP A 136 7.52 -11.35 11.16
C ASP A 136 6.84 -10.06 11.65
N THR A 137 6.96 -9.80 12.95
CA THR A 137 6.30 -8.66 13.62
C THR A 137 6.79 -7.31 13.11
N LYS A 138 7.96 -7.22 12.47
CA LYS A 138 8.46 -5.98 11.87
C LYS A 138 7.45 -5.39 10.87
N TYR A 139 6.79 -6.25 10.11
CA TYR A 139 5.78 -5.83 9.15
C TYR A 139 4.48 -5.43 9.81
N LEU A 140 4.09 -6.10 10.90
CA LEU A 140 2.88 -5.74 11.65
C LEU A 140 3.02 -4.35 12.29
N ASP A 141 4.19 -4.05 12.84
CA ASP A 141 4.52 -2.73 13.42
C ASP A 141 4.55 -1.63 12.35
N ALA A 142 5.15 -1.92 11.19
CA ALA A 142 5.15 -1.01 10.06
C ALA A 142 3.71 -0.74 9.54
N ALA A 143 2.87 -1.78 9.46
CA ALA A 143 1.46 -1.63 9.07
C ALA A 143 0.70 -0.71 10.04
N GLU A 144 0.84 -0.92 11.36
CA GLU A 144 0.24 -0.06 12.38
C GLU A 144 0.65 1.40 12.17
N LYS A 145 1.95 1.66 11.99
CA LYS A 145 2.49 3.01 11.78
C LYS A 145 1.83 3.69 10.58
N TYR A 146 1.74 3.01 9.44
CA TYR A 146 1.10 3.57 8.25
C TYR A 146 -0.39 3.83 8.46
N PHE A 147 -1.13 2.89 9.05
CA PHE A 147 -2.55 3.10 9.26
C PHE A 147 -2.85 4.18 10.31
N LEU A 148 -2.03 4.33 11.36
CA LEU A 148 -2.12 5.46 12.30
C LEU A 148 -1.85 6.81 11.60
N GLN A 149 -0.83 6.86 10.74
CA GLN A 149 -0.55 8.04 9.92
C GLN A 149 -1.74 8.40 9.03
N GLY A 150 -2.36 7.40 8.40
CA GLY A 150 -3.54 7.56 7.57
C GLY A 150 -4.75 8.04 8.36
N LEU A 151 -5.00 7.44 9.53
CA LEU A 151 -6.11 7.81 10.41
C LEU A 151 -5.99 9.26 10.90
N THR A 152 -4.77 9.73 11.17
CA THR A 152 -4.52 11.13 11.54
C THR A 152 -5.00 12.11 10.47
N LYS A 153 -4.94 11.73 9.19
CA LYS A 153 -5.37 12.56 8.05
C LYS A 153 -6.81 12.31 7.61
N SER A 154 -7.36 11.15 7.94
CA SER A 154 -8.74 10.78 7.61
C SER A 154 -9.36 9.96 8.73
N PRO A 155 -9.79 10.62 9.83
CA PRO A 155 -10.20 9.93 11.07
C PRO A 155 -11.41 9.01 10.92
N SER A 156 -12.28 9.28 9.93
CA SER A 156 -13.49 8.51 9.67
C SER A 156 -13.34 7.52 8.51
N ARG A 157 -12.13 7.33 7.97
CA ARG A 157 -11.93 6.45 6.82
C ARG A 157 -12.01 4.99 7.26
N PRO A 158 -12.99 4.20 6.76
CA PRO A 158 -13.21 2.83 7.24
C PRO A 158 -11.95 1.98 7.13
N GLN A 159 -11.24 2.06 6.01
CA GLN A 159 -10.10 1.20 5.75
C GLN A 159 -9.02 1.30 6.83
N PHE A 160 -8.75 2.49 7.37
CA PHE A 160 -7.76 2.66 8.44
C PHE A 160 -8.25 2.14 9.78
N LEU A 161 -9.52 2.38 10.10
CA LEU A 161 -10.13 1.92 11.35
C LEU A 161 -10.17 0.39 11.40
N TYR A 162 -10.68 -0.27 10.35
CA TYR A 162 -10.74 -1.73 10.30
C TYR A 162 -9.35 -2.38 10.32
N SER A 163 -8.39 -1.85 9.56
CA SER A 163 -7.04 -2.39 9.58
C SER A 163 -6.36 -2.25 10.95
N LEU A 164 -6.54 -1.12 11.65
CA LEU A 164 -6.01 -0.96 13.01
C LEU A 164 -6.69 -1.88 14.02
N PHE A 165 -8.01 -2.04 13.92
CA PHE A 165 -8.76 -2.99 14.74
C PHE A 165 -8.20 -4.41 14.59
N ASP A 166 -8.01 -4.87 13.35
CA ASP A 166 -7.46 -6.20 13.07
C ASP A 166 -6.01 -6.34 13.56
N ILE A 167 -5.19 -5.29 13.42
CA ILE A 167 -3.81 -5.28 13.95
C ILE A 167 -3.82 -5.41 15.47
N TYR A 168 -4.62 -4.61 16.19
CA TYR A 168 -4.64 -4.67 17.65
C TYR A 168 -5.18 -6.00 18.17
N ARG A 169 -6.18 -6.57 17.51
CA ARG A 169 -6.63 -7.95 17.78
C ARG A 169 -5.51 -8.96 17.56
N THR A 170 -4.79 -8.84 16.46
CA THR A 170 -3.66 -9.71 16.12
C THR A 170 -2.53 -9.62 17.15
N LYS A 171 -2.28 -8.42 17.68
CA LYS A 171 -1.30 -8.18 18.76
C LYS A 171 -1.78 -8.61 20.15
N GLY A 172 -3.07 -8.91 20.30
CA GLY A 172 -3.68 -9.12 21.61
C GLY A 172 -3.85 -7.84 22.44
N ASP A 173 -3.68 -6.65 21.84
CA ASP A 173 -3.87 -5.36 22.51
C ASP A 173 -5.37 -5.04 22.59
N LYS A 174 -6.01 -5.60 23.61
CA LYS A 174 -7.45 -5.47 23.83
C LYS A 174 -7.90 -4.04 24.04
N VAL A 175 -7.09 -3.25 24.75
CA VAL A 175 -7.42 -1.87 25.10
C VAL A 175 -7.54 -1.06 23.81
N LYS A 176 -6.50 -1.10 22.97
CA LYS A 176 -6.54 -0.38 21.69
C LYS A 176 -7.54 -0.97 20.71
N ALA A 177 -7.73 -2.30 20.70
CA ALA A 177 -8.77 -2.91 19.86
C ALA A 177 -10.16 -2.38 20.22
N ARG A 178 -10.48 -2.24 21.51
CA ARG A 178 -11.74 -1.66 21.98
C ARG A 178 -11.84 -0.16 21.64
N GLU A 179 -10.77 0.60 21.83
CA GLU A 179 -10.76 2.03 21.44
C GLU A 179 -11.07 2.25 19.95
N ILE A 180 -10.53 1.41 19.07
CA ILE A 180 -10.83 1.50 17.62
C ILE A 180 -12.24 0.99 17.33
N ALA A 181 -12.69 -0.07 18.00
CA ALA A 181 -14.05 -0.56 17.87
C ALA A 181 -15.09 0.49 18.22
N ASP A 182 -14.91 1.19 19.33
CA ASP A 182 -15.81 2.26 19.78
C ASP A 182 -15.87 3.41 18.74
N LYS A 183 -14.74 3.71 18.07
CA LYS A 183 -14.72 4.66 16.96
C LYS A 183 -15.50 4.16 15.75
N ILE A 184 -15.40 2.87 15.43
CA ILE A 184 -16.16 2.27 14.31
C ILE A 184 -17.65 2.32 14.60
N THR A 185 -18.10 1.87 15.78
CA THR A 185 -19.53 1.83 16.14
C THR A 185 -20.13 3.22 16.33
N ALA A 186 -19.34 4.21 16.76
CA ALA A 186 -19.78 5.60 16.79
C ALA A 186 -20.10 6.16 15.39
N ILE A 187 -19.43 5.68 14.34
CA ILE A 187 -19.65 6.11 12.95
C ILE A 187 -20.68 5.21 12.25
N TRP A 188 -20.64 3.90 12.52
CA TRP A 188 -21.51 2.88 11.95
C TRP A 188 -22.14 2.02 13.05
N PRO A 189 -23.21 2.49 13.72
CA PRO A 189 -23.82 1.80 14.86
C PRO A 189 -24.39 0.42 14.52
N ASP A 190 -24.79 0.20 13.28
CA ASP A 190 -25.39 -1.07 12.83
C ASP A 190 -24.33 -2.13 12.46
N ASP A 191 -23.03 -1.84 12.63
CA ASP A 191 -21.95 -2.76 12.27
C ASP A 191 -21.65 -3.79 13.37
N THR A 192 -22.44 -4.86 13.35
CA THR A 192 -22.32 -5.97 14.32
C THR A 192 -21.01 -6.76 14.25
N ARG A 193 -20.21 -6.59 13.17
CA ARG A 193 -18.99 -7.40 12.94
C ARG A 193 -17.92 -7.11 13.99
N VAL A 194 -17.80 -5.85 14.39
CA VAL A 194 -16.79 -5.41 15.37
C VAL A 194 -17.15 -5.90 16.78
N GLU A 195 -18.42 -5.83 17.14
CA GLU A 195 -18.91 -6.31 18.43
C GLU A 195 -18.72 -7.82 18.60
N GLU A 196 -19.04 -8.60 17.54
CA GLU A 196 -18.80 -10.04 17.52
C GLU A 196 -17.31 -10.36 17.65
N ALA A 197 -16.45 -9.64 16.93
CA ALA A 197 -15.00 -9.79 17.01
C ALA A 197 -14.44 -9.48 18.41
N LEU A 198 -15.00 -8.50 19.13
CA LEU A 198 -14.63 -8.19 20.51
C LEU A 198 -15.08 -9.29 21.48
N ARG A 199 -16.31 -9.82 21.33
CA ARG A 199 -16.81 -10.93 22.16
C ARG A 199 -15.91 -12.16 22.07
N GLN A 200 -15.44 -12.49 20.87
CA GLN A 200 -14.49 -13.59 20.65
C GLN A 200 -13.13 -13.32 21.32
N LEU A 201 -12.62 -12.09 21.23
CA LEU A 201 -11.36 -11.69 21.87
C LEU A 201 -11.43 -11.82 23.41
N ASP A 202 -12.59 -11.52 23.99
CA ASP A 202 -12.80 -11.66 25.44
C ASP A 202 -12.93 -13.12 25.88
N ALA A 203 -13.65 -13.96 25.13
CA ALA A 203 -13.81 -15.38 25.43
C ALA A 203 -12.48 -16.16 25.46
N ILE A 204 -11.56 -15.88 24.54
CA ILE A 204 -10.24 -16.55 24.47
C ILE A 204 -9.41 -16.30 25.74
N THR A 205 -9.56 -15.13 26.34
CA THR A 205 -8.78 -14.75 27.53
C THR A 205 -9.30 -15.44 28.79
N THR A 206 -10.63 -15.53 28.92
CA THR A 206 -11.27 -16.22 30.05
C THR A 206 -10.94 -17.73 30.05
N ALA A 207 -10.89 -18.34 28.87
CA ALA A 207 -10.48 -19.74 28.72
C ALA A 207 -9.01 -19.98 29.10
N SER A 208 -8.11 -19.05 28.78
CA SER A 208 -6.68 -19.16 29.08
C SER A 208 -6.33 -18.92 30.56
N SER A 209 -7.24 -18.32 31.34
CA SER A 209 -7.07 -18.06 32.77
C SER A 209 -7.61 -19.14 33.71
N THR A 210 -8.22 -20.23 33.19
CA THR A 210 -8.77 -21.30 34.03
C THR A 210 -7.67 -22.34 34.36
N PRO A 211 -7.22 -22.48 35.62
CA PRO A 211 -6.18 -23.44 35.97
C PRO A 211 -6.72 -24.86 35.78
N THR A 212 -6.04 -25.67 34.97
CA THR A 212 -6.34 -27.11 34.87
C THR A 212 -5.96 -27.78 36.20
N THR A 213 -6.92 -27.90 37.12
CA THR A 213 -6.77 -28.74 38.32
C THR A 213 -6.73 -30.20 37.88
N THR A 214 -5.56 -30.67 37.48
CA THR A 214 -5.28 -32.08 37.24
C THR A 214 -5.32 -32.80 38.59
N LYS A 215 -6.48 -33.38 38.94
CA LYS A 215 -6.60 -34.34 40.04
C LYS A 215 -5.72 -35.55 39.73
N LYS A 216 -4.51 -35.55 40.31
CA LYS A 216 -3.63 -36.70 40.38
C LYS A 216 -4.34 -37.77 41.23
N LYS A 217 -4.96 -38.76 40.57
CA LYS A 217 -5.40 -39.99 41.26
C LYS A 217 -4.14 -40.72 41.72
N ALA A 218 -3.90 -40.72 43.02
CA ALA A 218 -2.93 -41.60 43.65
C ALA A 218 -3.40 -43.05 43.51
N GLN A 219 -2.47 -43.90 43.07
CA GLN A 219 -2.57 -45.36 43.12
C GLN A 219 -2.34 -45.85 44.55
#